data_AF-A0A200PPB4-F1
#
_entry.id   AF-A0A200PPB4-F1
#
_cell.length_a   1.000
_cell.length_b   1.000
_cell.length_c   1.000
_cell.angle_alpha   90.00
_cell.angle_beta   90.00
_cell.angle_gamma   90.00
#
_symmetry.space_group_name_H-M   'P 1'
#
loop_
_entity.id
_entity.type
_entity.pdbx_description
1 polymer ?
#
loop_
_entity_poly.entity_id
_entity_poly.type
_entity_poly.pdbx_seq_one_letter_code
_entity_poly.pdbx_strand_id
1 'polypeptide(L)'
;MWRADNGNAGWDLSLRRDLNDWEFDELSNILAELDQVTLNREADDELVWKPGIDGSFSVSSFYEILSGVSKIERPVFKIIWKAPIPYRVNFFVWEASLHRIHTQDRLQRWVIPMVNRCPMCKSDYE
;
A
#
# COMPACT_ATOMS: atom_id res chain seq x y z
N MET A 1 -5.92 26.28 15.43
CA MET A 1 -5.09 27.31 14.80
C MET A 1 -4.33 28.06 15.88
N TRP A 2 -3.02 28.26 15.71
CA TRP A 2 -2.21 29.01 16.67
C TRP A 2 -2.68 30.47 16.71
N ARG A 3 -3.03 30.97 17.90
CA ARG A 3 -3.47 32.35 18.17
C ARG A 3 -2.53 33.00 19.17
N ALA A 4 -2.22 34.29 18.97
CA ALA A 4 -1.51 35.10 19.95
C ALA A 4 -2.26 36.40 20.15
N ASP A 5 -2.93 36.50 21.29
CA ASP A 5 -3.67 37.68 21.71
C ASP A 5 -3.09 38.18 23.04
N ASN A 6 -2.72 39.46 23.11
CA ASN A 6 -2.32 40.18 24.34
C ASN A 6 -1.41 39.40 25.32
N GLY A 7 -0.37 38.75 24.79
CA GLY A 7 0.67 38.09 25.60
C GLY A 7 0.39 36.62 25.94
N ASN A 8 -0.76 36.06 25.53
CA ASN A 8 -1.02 34.63 25.62
C ASN A 8 -1.03 34.03 24.20
N ALA A 9 0.04 33.31 23.87
CA ALA A 9 0.19 32.61 22.60
C ALA A 9 -0.06 31.12 22.81
N GLY A 10 -0.97 30.52 22.03
CA GLY A 10 -1.34 29.11 22.21
C GLY A 10 -2.17 28.55 21.06
N TRP A 11 -2.37 27.23 21.12
CA TRP A 11 -3.18 26.49 20.16
C TRP A 11 -4.66 26.59 20.51
N ASP A 12 -5.45 27.22 19.63
CA ASP A 12 -6.91 27.22 19.73
C ASP A 12 -7.50 26.14 18.79
N LEU A 13 -8.04 25.07 19.36
CA LEU A 13 -8.60 23.96 18.60
C LEU A 13 -10.07 24.17 18.19
N SER A 14 -10.75 25.21 18.71
CA SER A 14 -12.14 25.56 18.38
C SER A 14 -13.07 24.35 18.31
N LEU A 15 -13.13 23.59 19.41
CA LEU A 15 -13.91 22.35 19.50
C LEU A 15 -15.40 22.60 19.25
N ARG A 16 -16.07 21.67 18.55
CA ARG A 16 -17.49 21.80 18.21
C ARG A 16 -18.43 21.65 19.40
N ARG A 17 -17.96 21.03 20.48
CA ARG A 17 -18.69 20.77 21.73
C ARG A 17 -17.70 20.75 22.89
N ASP A 18 -18.24 20.81 24.09
CA ASP A 18 -17.45 20.59 25.31
C ASP A 18 -16.90 19.16 25.36
N LEU A 19 -15.74 19.03 25.98
CA LEU A 19 -15.06 17.76 26.21
C LEU A 19 -15.69 17.03 27.40
N ASN A 20 -15.76 15.71 27.30
CA ASN A 20 -16.01 14.88 28.47
C ASN A 20 -14.71 14.71 29.27
N ASP A 21 -14.82 14.35 30.56
CA ASP A 21 -13.67 14.19 31.46
C ASP A 21 -12.60 13.22 30.93
N TRP A 22 -13.00 12.15 30.23
CA TRP A 22 -12.06 11.19 29.65
C TRP A 22 -11.37 11.66 28.37
N GLU A 23 -11.89 12.68 27.69
CA GLU A 23 -11.29 13.24 26.46
C GLU A 23 -10.21 14.28 26.80
N PHE A 24 -10.13 14.74 28.05
CA PHE A 24 -9.12 15.69 28.49
C PHE A 24 -7.70 15.13 28.39
N ASP A 25 -7.50 13.85 28.71
CA ASP A 25 -6.18 13.22 28.59
C ASP A 25 -5.72 13.16 27.13
N GLU A 26 -6.63 12.85 26.20
CA GLU A 26 -6.34 12.87 24.76
C GLU A 26 -5.99 14.28 24.27
N LEU A 27 -6.76 15.28 24.70
CA LEU A 27 -6.50 16.68 24.37
C LEU A 27 -5.15 17.16 24.92
N SER A 28 -4.80 16.80 26.16
CA SER A 28 -3.50 17.12 26.75
C SER A 28 -2.35 16.52 25.96
N ASN A 29 -2.48 15.28 25.49
CA ASN A 29 -1.47 14.65 24.63
C ASN A 29 -1.33 15.39 23.29
N ILE A 30 -2.46 15.75 22.66
CA ILE A 30 -2.44 16.52 21.41
C ILE A 30 -1.77 17.88 21.60
N LEU A 31 -2.12 18.60 22.67
CA LEU A 31 -1.51 19.90 22.96
C LEU A 31 -0.01 19.79 23.23
N ALA A 32 0.44 18.74 23.93
CA ALA A 32 1.85 18.49 24.16
C ALA A 32 2.63 18.19 22.87
N GLU A 33 2.03 17.47 21.91
CA GLU A 33 2.62 17.27 20.59
C GLU A 33 2.65 18.57 19.78
N LEU A 34 1.57 19.35 19.82
CA LEU A 34 1.45 20.61 19.09
C LEU A 34 2.43 21.68 19.61
N ASP A 35 2.76 21.68 20.89
CA ASP A 35 3.73 22.62 21.48
C ASP A 35 5.16 22.39 20.93
N GLN A 36 5.46 21.18 20.45
CA GLN A 36 6.75 20.87 19.80
C GLN A 36 6.81 21.34 18.34
N VAL A 37 5.67 21.73 17.75
CA VAL A 37 5.59 22.16 16.35
C VAL A 37 5.78 23.66 16.25
N THR A 38 6.87 24.07 15.58
CA THR A 38 7.10 25.48 15.24
C THR A 38 6.57 25.74 13.83
N LEU A 39 5.53 26.58 13.72
CA LEU A 39 4.96 26.98 12.43
C LEU A 39 5.74 28.15 11.84
N ASN A 40 6.13 28.03 10.56
CA ASN A 40 6.60 29.17 9.79
C ASN A 40 5.40 29.89 9.15
N ARG A 41 5.14 31.13 9.56
CA ARG A 41 4.01 31.91 9.06
C ARG A 41 4.26 32.62 7.72
N GLU A 42 5.51 32.66 7.29
CA GLU A 42 5.92 33.33 6.04
C GLU A 42 5.99 32.35 4.86
N ALA A 43 5.90 31.04 5.13
CA ALA A 43 5.89 30.00 4.11
C ALA A 43 4.45 29.55 3.83
N ASP A 44 4.15 29.29 2.56
CA ASP A 44 2.91 28.65 2.15
C ASP A 44 2.94 27.15 2.49
N ASP A 45 1.76 26.58 2.75
CA ASP A 45 1.63 25.15 3.00
C ASP A 45 1.91 24.35 1.72
N GLU A 46 2.77 23.34 1.82
CA GLU A 46 3.11 22.44 0.71
C GLU A 46 2.67 21.00 0.99
N LEU A 47 2.21 20.32 -0.06
CA LEU A 47 1.90 18.90 0.00
C LEU A 47 3.19 18.08 -0.08
N VAL A 48 3.57 17.46 1.03
CA VAL A 48 4.79 16.64 1.13
C VAL A 48 4.43 15.15 1.13
N TRP A 49 4.99 14.43 0.17
CA TRP A 49 4.98 12.97 0.16
C TRP A 49 6.05 12.44 1.12
N LYS A 50 5.66 12.23 2.39
CA LYS A 50 6.55 11.73 3.47
C LYS A 50 7.45 10.53 3.10
N PRO A 51 7.00 9.56 2.29
CA PRO A 51 7.84 8.42 1.91
C PRO A 51 8.96 8.76 0.90
N GLY A 52 8.83 9.86 0.16
CA GLY A 52 9.87 10.37 -0.73
C GLY A 52 10.92 11.15 0.05
N ILE A 53 12.21 10.90 -0.24
CA ILE A 53 13.33 11.58 0.42
C ILE A 53 13.31 13.09 0.15
N ASP A 54 12.87 13.46 -1.05
CA ASP A 54 12.71 14.83 -1.54
C ASP A 54 11.30 15.39 -1.30
N GLY A 55 10.43 14.63 -0.61
CA GLY A 55 9.04 15.01 -0.40
C GLY A 55 8.17 14.95 -1.66
N SER A 56 8.70 14.49 -2.79
CA SER A 56 7.95 14.46 -4.05
C SER A 56 7.13 13.18 -4.20
N PHE A 57 5.92 13.31 -4.72
CA PHE A 57 5.10 12.16 -5.03
C PHE A 57 5.61 11.44 -6.28
N SER A 58 5.73 10.13 -6.20
CA SER A 58 5.91 9.28 -7.38
C SER A 58 5.04 8.04 -7.30
N VAL A 59 4.52 7.61 -8.45
CA VAL A 59 3.72 6.38 -8.56
C VAL A 59 4.51 5.17 -8.05
N SER A 60 5.83 5.12 -8.31
CA SER A 60 6.70 4.06 -7.81
C SER A 60 6.73 4.01 -6.27
N SER A 61 6.98 5.13 -5.59
CA SER A 61 7.03 5.17 -4.12
C SER A 61 5.67 4.88 -3.47
N PHE A 62 4.58 5.29 -4.11
CA PHE A 62 3.22 4.93 -3.68
C PHE A 62 3.00 3.41 -3.72
N TYR A 63 3.36 2.76 -4.82
CA TYR A 63 3.23 1.32 -4.94
C TYR A 63 4.20 0.55 -4.05
N GLU A 64 5.39 1.07 -3.76
CA GLU A 64 6.32 0.46 -2.81
C GLU A 64 5.65 0.31 -1.43
N ILE A 65 4.97 1.34 -0.94
CA ILE A 65 4.23 1.29 0.34
C ILE A 65 3.05 0.34 0.26
N LEU A 66 2.22 0.46 -0.78
CA LEU A 66 1.04 -0.38 -0.94
C LEU A 66 1.38 -1.86 -1.05
N SER A 67 2.49 -2.17 -1.72
CA SER A 67 2.88 -3.55 -1.95
C SER A 67 3.22 -4.27 -0.65
N GLY A 68 3.56 -3.56 0.44
CA GLY A 68 3.93 -4.14 1.75
C GLY A 68 5.10 -5.12 1.67
N VAL A 69 5.71 -5.22 0.48
CA VAL A 69 6.59 -6.27 0.04
C VAL A 69 7.86 -5.51 -0.25
N SER A 70 8.90 -5.81 0.52
CA SER A 70 10.28 -5.53 0.15
C SER A 70 10.43 -5.73 -1.35
N LYS A 71 11.31 -4.99 -2.03
CA LYS A 71 11.68 -5.31 -3.41
C LYS A 71 12.15 -6.77 -3.46
N ILE A 72 11.22 -7.71 -3.58
CA ILE A 72 11.48 -9.06 -4.00
C ILE A 72 11.67 -8.84 -5.48
N GLU A 73 12.84 -8.29 -5.82
CA GLU A 73 13.45 -8.57 -7.10
C GLU A 73 13.50 -10.08 -7.15
N ARG A 74 12.47 -10.71 -7.71
CA ARG A 74 12.56 -12.12 -8.06
C ARG A 74 13.49 -12.10 -9.27
N PRO A 75 14.76 -12.51 -9.16
CA PRO A 75 15.68 -12.49 -10.30
C PRO A 75 15.09 -13.27 -11.48
N VAL A 76 14.22 -14.24 -11.18
CA VAL A 76 13.39 -14.99 -12.13
C VAL A 76 12.56 -14.09 -13.06
N PHE A 77 11.97 -12.98 -12.60
CA PHE A 77 11.15 -12.12 -13.46
C PHE A 77 11.99 -11.38 -14.51
N LYS A 78 13.19 -10.93 -14.14
CA LYS A 78 14.13 -10.31 -15.09
C LYS A 78 14.54 -11.33 -16.17
N ILE A 79 14.72 -12.60 -15.80
CA ILE A 79 15.06 -13.67 -16.75
C ILE A 79 13.89 -13.95 -17.69
N ILE A 80 12.66 -14.07 -17.16
CA ILE A 80 11.46 -14.34 -17.96
C ILE A 80 11.27 -13.25 -19.01
N TRP A 81 11.30 -11.97 -18.64
CA TRP A 81 11.04 -10.89 -19.59
C TRP A 81 12.20 -10.61 -20.57
N LYS A 82 13.43 -11.05 -20.27
CA LYS A 82 14.59 -10.93 -21.17
C LYS A 82 14.76 -12.12 -22.12
N ALA A 83 14.06 -13.22 -21.90
CA ALA A 83 14.19 -14.40 -22.73
C ALA A 83 13.71 -14.12 -24.17
N PRO A 84 14.45 -14.54 -25.22
CA PRO A 84 14.09 -14.33 -26.62
C PRO A 84 13.01 -15.33 -27.07
N ILE A 85 11.87 -15.32 -26.37
CA ILE A 85 10.72 -16.20 -26.64
C ILE A 85 9.45 -15.36 -26.83
N PRO A 86 8.41 -15.90 -27.49
CA PRO A 86 7.17 -15.16 -27.71
C PRO A 86 6.54 -14.66 -26.41
N TYR A 87 5.96 -13.46 -26.44
CA TYR A 87 5.36 -12.82 -25.26
C TYR A 87 4.31 -13.69 -24.55
N ARG A 88 3.54 -14.48 -25.31
CA ARG A 88 2.56 -15.43 -24.76
C ARG A 88 3.20 -16.47 -23.84
N VAL A 89 4.40 -16.93 -24.17
CA VAL A 89 5.16 -17.89 -23.36
C VAL A 89 5.73 -17.20 -22.12
N ASN A 90 6.28 -15.99 -22.25
CA ASN A 90 6.74 -15.20 -21.11
C ASN A 90 5.62 -14.94 -20.09
N PHE A 91 4.45 -14.52 -20.58
CA PHE A 91 3.29 -14.31 -19.72
C PHE A 91 2.88 -15.57 -18.97
N PHE A 92 2.81 -16.71 -19.67
CA PHE A 92 2.49 -17.99 -19.05
C PHE A 92 3.51 -18.39 -17.98
N VAL A 93 4.81 -18.28 -18.26
CA VAL A 93 5.87 -18.62 -17.30
C VAL A 93 5.86 -17.66 -16.10
N TRP A 94 5.57 -16.37 -16.32
CA TRP A 94 5.41 -15.40 -15.25
C TRP A 94 4.24 -15.75 -14.33
N GLU A 95 3.05 -16.04 -14.88
CA GLU A 95 1.92 -16.53 -14.08
C GLU A 95 2.22 -17.85 -13.37
N ALA A 96 2.97 -18.77 -14.01
CA ALA A 96 3.40 -20.03 -13.42
C ALA A 96 4.24 -19.79 -12.16
N SER A 97 5.21 -18.88 -12.26
CA SER A 97 6.14 -18.55 -11.19
C SER A 97 5.48 -17.85 -10.00
N LEU A 98 4.29 -17.28 -10.22
CA LEU A 98 3.43 -16.69 -9.18
C LEU A 98 2.44 -17.72 -8.60
N HIS A 99 2.46 -18.97 -9.06
CA HIS A 99 1.43 -19.98 -8.79
C HIS A 99 0.02 -19.46 -9.11
N ARG A 100 -0.12 -18.67 -10.18
CA ARG A 100 -1.39 -18.06 -10.61
C ARG A 100 -2.05 -18.75 -11.79
N ILE A 101 -1.41 -19.76 -12.37
CA ILE A 101 -2.02 -20.58 -13.43
C ILE A 101 -3.30 -21.24 -12.91
N HIS A 102 -4.35 -21.15 -13.72
CA HIS A 102 -5.57 -21.92 -13.57
C HIS A 102 -5.30 -23.39 -13.89
N THR A 103 -4.65 -24.10 -12.97
CA THR A 103 -4.58 -25.55 -13.03
C THR A 103 -5.98 -26.13 -12.82
N GLN A 104 -6.19 -27.34 -13.33
CA GLN A 104 -7.46 -28.08 -13.18
C GLN A 104 -7.89 -28.16 -11.71
N ASP A 105 -6.95 -28.42 -10.81
CA ASP A 105 -7.19 -28.45 -9.35
C ASP A 105 -7.69 -27.10 -8.80
N ARG A 106 -7.19 -25.98 -9.34
CA ARG A 106 -7.66 -24.66 -8.97
C ARG A 106 -9.07 -24.40 -9.50
N LEU A 107 -9.34 -24.71 -10.76
CA LEU A 107 -10.66 -24.50 -11.37
C LEU A 107 -11.76 -25.33 -10.68
N GLN A 108 -11.43 -26.54 -10.24
CA GLN A 108 -12.35 -27.39 -9.47
C GLN A 108 -12.73 -26.81 -8.11
N ARG A 109 -11.80 -26.13 -7.42
CA ARG A 109 -12.11 -25.42 -6.18
C ARG A 109 -13.11 -24.27 -6.39
N TRP A 110 -13.19 -23.71 -7.60
CA TRP A 110 -14.15 -22.67 -7.97
C TRP A 110 -15.44 -23.24 -8.60
N VAL A 111 -15.71 -24.55 -8.43
CA VAL A 111 -16.96 -25.23 -8.86
C VAL A 111 -17.19 -25.16 -10.38
N ILE A 112 -16.11 -25.12 -11.16
CA ILE A 112 -16.21 -25.30 -12.61
C ILE A 112 -16.14 -26.81 -12.87
N PRO A 113 -17.21 -27.44 -13.38
CA PRO A 113 -17.22 -28.87 -13.64
C PRO A 113 -16.20 -29.19 -14.73
N MET A 114 -15.13 -29.90 -14.36
CA MET A 114 -14.09 -30.36 -15.27
C MET A 114 -14.08 -31.88 -15.29
N VAL A 115 -14.02 -32.46 -16.49
CA VAL A 115 -13.84 -33.90 -16.67
C VAL A 115 -12.39 -34.22 -16.29
N ASN A 116 -12.19 -35.01 -15.24
CA ASN A 116 -10.86 -35.43 -14.74
C ASN A 116 -10.21 -36.48 -15.65
N ARG A 117 -10.08 -36.16 -16.94
CA ARG A 117 -9.59 -37.10 -17.95
C ARG A 117 -8.28 -36.63 -18.53
N CYS A 118 -7.28 -37.49 -18.45
CA CYS A 118 -5.96 -37.27 -19.05
C CYS A 118 -6.10 -37.09 -20.58
N PRO A 119 -5.71 -35.95 -21.18
CA PRO A 119 -5.87 -35.73 -22.62
C PRO A 119 -4.98 -36.64 -23.47
N MET A 120 -3.87 -37.15 -22.91
CA MET A 120 -2.95 -38.08 -23.58
C MET A 120 -3.40 -39.55 -23.46
N CYS A 121 -3.83 -39.95 -22.26
CA CYS A 121 -4.07 -41.35 -21.92
C CYS A 121 -5.56 -41.73 -21.78
N LYS A 122 -6.46 -40.74 -21.80
CA LYS A 122 -7.92 -40.88 -21.71
C LYS A 122 -8.42 -41.71 -20.52
N SER A 123 -7.58 -41.99 -19.54
CA SER A 123 -8.00 -42.55 -18.26
C SER A 123 -8.53 -41.43 -17.39
N ASP A 124 -9.56 -41.75 -16.63
CA ASP A 124 -9.98 -40.94 -15.50
C ASP A 124 -8.97 -41.19 -14.36
N TYR A 125 -8.55 -40.15 -13.64
CA TYR A 125 -7.72 -40.35 -12.45
C TYR A 125 -8.57 -41.11 -11.41
N GLU A 126 -8.10 -42.29 -10.97
CA GLU A 126 -8.64 -43.01 -9.80
C GLU A 126 -8.41 -42.22 -8.51
#